data_AF-A0A2R4BS00-F1
#
_entry.id   AF-A0A2R4BS00-F1
#
_cell.length_a   1.000
_cell.length_b   1.000
_cell.length_c   1.000
_cell.angle_alpha   90.00
_cell.angle_beta   90.00
_cell.angle_gamma   90.00
#
_symmetry.space_group_name_H-M   'P 1'
#
loop_
_entity.id
_entity.type
_entity.pdbx_description
1 polymer ?
#
loop_
_entity_poly.entity_id
_entity_poly.type
_entity_poly.pdbx_seq_one_letter_code
_entity_poly.pdbx_strand_id
1 'polypeptide(L)'
;MAGAIKRKWRRRSRDEWREVFARHVSSGLSVAAFCARESISVSSFQRWRALVALASGAADARTPARQEAFVDLGVLGSGGASRLELKLDLGGGLVLHLVRG
;
A
#
# COMPACT_ATOMS: atom_id res chain seq x y z
N MET A 1 -18.69 -23.96 1.20
CA MET A 1 -17.63 -23.07 1.72
C MET A 1 -17.01 -22.33 0.55
N ALA A 2 -17.39 -21.05 0.33
CA ALA A 2 -16.95 -20.29 -0.84
C ALA A 2 -15.45 -19.97 -0.74
N GLY A 3 -14.66 -20.47 -1.70
CA GLY A 3 -13.23 -20.19 -1.78
C GLY A 3 -12.99 -18.69 -1.97
N ALA A 4 -12.26 -18.08 -1.04
CA ALA A 4 -11.82 -16.71 -1.18
C ALA A 4 -10.96 -16.59 -2.44
N ILE A 5 -11.51 -15.98 -3.49
CA ILE A 5 -10.82 -15.72 -4.74
C ILE A 5 -9.59 -14.89 -4.39
N LYS A 6 -8.39 -15.48 -4.47
CA LYS A 6 -7.12 -14.76 -4.30
C LYS A 6 -7.03 -13.70 -5.40
N ARG A 7 -7.51 -12.48 -5.12
CA ARG A 7 -7.45 -11.36 -6.05
C ARG A 7 -5.98 -11.02 -6.27
N LYS A 8 -5.42 -11.51 -7.38
CA LYS A 8 -4.05 -11.24 -7.82
C LYS A 8 -3.83 -9.73 -7.80
N TRP A 9 -2.91 -9.28 -6.95
CA TRP A 9 -2.55 -7.89 -6.77
C TRP A 9 -2.34 -7.23 -8.15
N ARG A 10 -3.21 -6.29 -8.49
CA ARG A 10 -3.15 -5.52 -9.73
C ARG A 10 -2.40 -4.22 -9.42
N ARG A 11 -1.31 -3.96 -10.14
CA ARG A 11 -0.75 -2.61 -10.18
C ARG A 11 -1.81 -1.72 -10.79
N ARG A 12 -2.15 -0.65 -10.08
CA ARG A 12 -3.03 0.41 -10.56
C ARG A 12 -2.19 1.60 -10.98
N SER A 13 -2.47 2.13 -12.16
CA SER A 13 -1.93 3.39 -12.67
C SER A 13 -2.47 4.57 -11.87
N ARG A 14 -1.88 5.74 -12.09
CA ARG A 14 -2.32 6.98 -11.41
C ARG A 14 -3.76 7.36 -11.78
N ASP A 15 -4.17 7.14 -13.03
CA ASP A 15 -5.53 7.42 -13.49
C ASP A 15 -6.55 6.47 -12.87
N GLU A 16 -6.21 5.18 -12.76
CA GLU A 16 -7.06 4.21 -12.07
C GLU A 16 -7.26 4.59 -10.59
N TRP A 17 -6.25 5.18 -9.94
CA TRP A 17 -6.40 5.70 -8.58
C TRP A 17 -7.28 6.95 -8.49
N ARG A 18 -7.26 7.84 -9.49
CA ARG A 18 -8.18 8.98 -9.54
C ARG A 18 -9.64 8.51 -9.61
N GLU A 19 -9.92 7.50 -10.43
CA GLU A 19 -11.25 6.90 -10.51
C GLU A 19 -11.67 6.24 -9.19
N VAL A 20 -10.76 5.54 -8.50
CA VAL A 20 -11.02 4.99 -7.16
C VAL A 20 -11.42 6.10 -6.18
N PHE A 21 -10.75 7.25 -6.19
CA PHE A 21 -11.11 8.37 -5.32
C PHE A 21 -12.45 9.01 -5.73
N ALA A 22 -12.74 9.13 -7.03
CA ALA A 22 -14.04 9.60 -7.50
C ALA A 22 -15.18 8.67 -7.04
N ARG A 23 -14.99 7.34 -7.14
CA ARG A 23 -15.94 6.33 -6.62
C ARG A 23 -16.09 6.39 -5.10
N HIS A 24 -15.01 6.71 -4.36
CA HIS A 24 -15.09 6.91 -2.92
C HIS A 24 -15.96 8.11 -2.58
N VAL A 25 -15.70 9.27 -3.20
CA VAL A 25 -16.46 10.51 -2.98
C VAL A 25 -17.93 10.32 -3.34
N SER A 26 -18.25 9.69 -4.48
CA SER A 26 -19.63 9.44 -4.87
C SER A 26 -20.33 8.38 -4.02
N SER A 27 -19.59 7.48 -3.38
CA SER A 27 -20.19 6.46 -2.52
C SER A 27 -20.72 6.99 -1.18
N GLY A 28 -20.20 8.13 -0.69
CA GLY A 28 -20.52 8.65 0.64
C GLY A 28 -20.11 7.74 1.81
N LEU A 29 -19.39 6.64 1.54
CA LEU A 29 -18.94 5.70 2.56
C LEU A 29 -17.72 6.23 3.32
N SER A 30 -17.54 5.74 4.55
CA SER A 30 -16.26 5.90 5.24
C SER A 30 -15.15 5.16 4.49
N VAL A 31 -13.91 5.65 4.63
CA VAL A 31 -12.73 5.05 3.96
C VAL A 31 -12.61 3.56 4.27
N ALA A 32 -12.85 3.14 5.52
CA ALA A 32 -12.77 1.74 5.92
C ALA A 32 -13.84 0.87 5.21
N ALA A 33 -15.09 1.33 5.17
CA ALA A 33 -16.18 0.62 4.51
C ALA A 33 -15.98 0.54 2.99
N PHE A 34 -15.51 1.62 2.37
CA PHE A 34 -15.18 1.64 0.95
C PHE A 34 -14.01 0.72 0.61
N CYS A 35 -12.93 0.76 1.40
CA CYS A 35 -11.75 -0.09 1.23
C CYS A 35 -12.11 -1.58 1.34
N ALA A 36 -12.95 -1.96 2.31
CA ALA A 36 -13.46 -3.32 2.43
C ALA A 36 -14.26 -3.73 1.19
N ARG A 37 -15.18 -2.87 0.71
CA ARG A 37 -16.01 -3.13 -0.47
C ARG A 37 -15.20 -3.30 -1.75
N GLU A 38 -14.22 -2.44 -1.97
CA GLU A 38 -13.36 -2.47 -3.17
C GLU A 38 -12.18 -3.45 -3.05
N SER A 39 -12.05 -4.15 -1.91
CA SER A 39 -10.90 -5.01 -1.58
C SER A 39 -9.55 -4.29 -1.72
N ILE A 40 -9.49 -3.06 -1.23
CA ILE A 40 -8.29 -2.22 -1.17
C ILE A 40 -7.88 -2.12 0.30
N SER A 41 -6.59 -2.19 0.61
CA SER A 41 -6.14 -1.91 1.97
C SER A 41 -6.23 -0.40 2.26
N VAL A 42 -6.65 -0.06 3.47
CA VAL A 42 -6.73 1.34 3.93
C VAL A 42 -5.36 2.04 3.80
N SER A 43 -4.27 1.32 4.10
CA SER A 43 -2.90 1.81 3.95
C SER A 43 -2.54 2.17 2.51
N SER A 44 -2.92 1.33 1.54
CA SER A 44 -2.68 1.58 0.11
C SER A 44 -3.49 2.79 -0.37
N PHE A 45 -4.75 2.89 0.07
CA PHE A 45 -5.61 4.03 -0.24
C PHE A 45 -5.03 5.34 0.27
N GLN A 46 -4.58 5.41 1.53
CA GLN A 46 -3.98 6.61 2.11
C GLN A 46 -2.66 6.99 1.42
N ARG A 47 -1.80 6.00 1.16
CA ARG A 47 -0.53 6.21 0.43
C ARG A 47 -0.77 6.82 -0.95
N TRP A 48 -1.70 6.26 -1.71
CA TRP A 48 -2.02 6.76 -3.05
C TRP A 48 -2.72 8.11 -3.02
N ARG A 49 -3.51 8.39 -1.98
CA ARG A 49 -4.12 9.72 -1.80
C ARG A 49 -3.04 10.79 -1.64
N ALA A 50 -2.01 10.51 -0.84
CA ALA A 50 -0.87 11.41 -0.67
C ALA A 50 -0.06 11.58 -1.98
N LEU A 51 0.23 10.48 -2.68
CA LEU A 51 0.98 10.51 -3.95
C LEU A 51 0.24 11.29 -5.06
N VAL A 52 -1.09 11.14 -5.15
CA VAL A 52 -1.89 11.87 -6.14
C VAL A 52 -2.00 13.34 -5.78
N ALA A 53 -2.16 13.69 -4.50
CA ALA A 53 -2.20 15.08 -4.03
C ALA A 53 -0.89 15.83 -4.29
N LEU A 54 0.26 15.23 -3.93
CA LEU A 54 1.60 15.78 -4.17
C LEU A 54 1.81 16.13 -5.65
N ALA A 55 1.40 15.23 -6.54
CA ALA A 55 1.61 15.43 -7.96
C ALA A 55 0.50 16.24 -8.65
N SER A 56 -0.48 16.76 -7.90
CA SER A 56 -1.49 17.72 -8.36
C SER A 56 -1.23 19.13 -7.82
N GLY A 57 -0.15 19.37 -7.07
CA GLY A 57 0.18 20.68 -6.50
C GLY A 57 -0.75 21.15 -5.37
N ALA A 58 -1.80 20.39 -5.05
CA ALA A 58 -2.74 20.65 -3.97
C ALA A 58 -2.15 20.13 -2.66
N ALA A 59 -1.19 20.86 -2.10
CA ALA A 59 -0.71 20.67 -0.75
C ALA A 59 -1.74 21.23 0.25
N ASP A 60 -2.87 20.53 0.43
CA ASP A 60 -3.75 20.82 1.54
C ASP A 60 -3.22 20.10 2.80
N ALA A 61 -2.57 20.91 3.63
CA ALA A 61 -2.03 20.51 4.91
C ALA A 61 -3.17 20.13 5.87
N ARG A 62 -3.28 18.83 6.20
CA ARG A 62 -3.52 18.36 7.58
C ARG A 62 -3.62 16.84 7.65
N THR A 63 -2.51 16.24 8.07
CA THR A 63 -2.36 15.42 9.29
C THR A 63 -0.95 14.88 9.19
N PRO A 64 -0.04 15.10 10.16
CA PRO A 64 1.20 14.35 10.19
C PRO A 64 0.80 12.91 10.50
N ALA A 65 0.57 12.11 9.45
CA ALA A 65 0.56 10.67 9.59
C ALA A 65 1.92 10.35 10.22
N ARG A 66 1.90 9.84 11.45
CA ARG A 66 3.08 9.39 12.17
C ARG A 66 3.90 8.59 11.18
N GLN A 67 4.99 9.18 10.68
CA GLN A 67 5.85 8.51 9.73
C GLN A 67 6.41 7.32 10.49
N GLU A 68 5.89 6.13 10.21
CA GLU A 68 6.56 4.91 10.60
C GLU A 68 7.97 5.03 10.04
N ALA A 69 8.95 4.94 10.94
CA ALA A 69 10.35 5.17 10.64
C ALA A 69 10.71 4.30 9.43
N PHE A 70 10.98 4.96 8.31
CA PHE A 70 11.39 4.28 7.10
C PHE A 70 12.72 3.59 7.40
N VAL A 71 12.71 2.26 7.44
CA VAL A 71 13.95 1.48 7.55
C VAL A 71 14.51 1.35 6.15
N ASP A 72 15.51 2.19 5.85
CA ASP A 72 16.33 2.02 4.66
C ASP A 72 17.19 0.76 4.85
N LEU A 73 16.96 -0.25 4.03
CA LEU A 73 17.74 -1.50 4.03
C LEU A 73 19.05 -1.38 3.23
N GLY A 74 19.34 -0.19 2.69
CA GLY A 74 20.48 0.06 1.83
C GLY A 74 20.40 -0.69 0.49
N VAL A 75 21.45 -0.55 -0.33
CA VAL A 75 21.66 -1.42 -1.49
C VAL A 75 22.02 -2.80 -0.96
N LEU A 76 21.05 -3.72 -0.98
CA LEU A 76 21.31 -5.15 -0.80
C LEU A 76 22.27 -5.57 -1.90
N GLY A 77 23.55 -5.69 -1.53
CA GLY A 77 24.74 -5.62 -2.37
C GLY A 77 24.55 -6.04 -3.83
N SER A 78 24.80 -5.12 -4.76
CA SER A 78 24.89 -5.40 -6.20
C SER A 78 26.18 -6.16 -6.58
N GLY A 79 26.77 -6.92 -5.66
CA GLY A 79 28.05 -7.59 -5.87
C GLY A 79 28.13 -8.88 -5.08
N GLY A 80 28.08 -10.00 -5.81
CA GLY A 80 28.41 -11.33 -5.30
C GLY A 80 27.27 -12.03 -4.57
N ALA A 81 26.91 -13.22 -5.07
CA ALA A 81 25.93 -14.14 -4.52
C ALA A 81 26.12 -14.41 -3.01
N SER A 82 25.50 -13.59 -2.17
CA SER A 82 25.27 -13.90 -0.77
C SER A 82 23.78 -14.14 -0.60
N ARG A 83 23.45 -15.31 -0.07
CA ARG A 83 22.08 -15.71 0.24
C ARG A 83 21.49 -14.67 1.18
N LEU A 84 20.51 -13.91 0.70
CA LEU A 84 19.78 -12.93 1.50
C LEU A 84 18.59 -13.63 2.16
N GLU A 85 18.50 -13.56 3.48
CA GLU A 85 17.36 -14.03 4.24
C GLU A 85 16.81 -12.87 5.10
N LEU A 86 15.60 -12.40 4.78
CA LEU A 86 14.93 -11.28 5.46
C LEU A 86 13.59 -11.75 6.02
N LYS A 87 13.36 -11.52 7.33
CA LYS A 87 12.06 -11.75 7.98
C LYS A 87 11.49 -10.42 8.47
N LEU A 88 10.26 -10.13 8.04
CA LEU A 88 9.53 -8.93 8.44
C LEU A 88 8.20 -9.33 9.08
N ASP A 89 7.99 -8.91 10.32
CA ASP A 89 6.71 -9.06 11.01
C ASP A 89 5.75 -7.96 10.55
N LEU A 90 4.56 -8.36 10.11
CA LEU A 90 3.52 -7.46 9.59
C LEU A 90 2.38 -7.24 10.61
N GLY A 91 2.50 -7.81 11.81
CA GLY A 91 1.46 -7.84 12.83
C GLY A 91 0.40 -8.92 12.58
N GLY A 92 -0.42 -9.19 13.59
CA GLY A 92 -1.50 -10.20 13.50
C GLY A 92 -1.00 -11.63 13.31
N GLY A 93 0.25 -11.92 13.70
CA GLY A 93 0.89 -13.23 13.54
C GLY A 93 1.37 -13.53 12.12
N LEU A 94 1.35 -12.55 11.23
CA LEU A 94 1.77 -12.70 9.84
C LEU A 94 3.23 -12.27 9.67
N VAL A 95 4.08 -13.19 9.20
CA VAL A 95 5.50 -12.92 8.95
C VAL A 95 5.81 -13.12 7.47
N LEU A 96 6.39 -12.11 6.84
CA LEU A 96 6.93 -12.20 5.49
C LEU A 96 8.38 -12.69 5.57
N HIS A 97 8.66 -13.82 4.93
CA HIS A 97 10.00 -14.39 4.83
C HIS A 97 10.48 -14.35 3.38
N LEU A 98 11.53 -13.58 3.11
CA LEU A 98 12.13 -13.44 1.78
C LEU A 98 13.51 -14.11 1.78
N VAL A 99 13.69 -15.09 0.89
CA VAL A 99 14.99 -15.73 0.66
C VAL A 99 15.40 -15.49 -0.78
N ARG A 100 16.61 -14.97 -1.00
CA ARG A 100 17.23 -14.84 -2.31
C ARG A 100 18.55 -15.62 -2.30
N GLY A 101 18.59 -16.73 -3.01
CA GLY A 101 19.82 -17.50 -3.28
C GLY A 101 20.52 -17.00 -4.52
#